data_AF-A0A377F730-F1
#
_entry.id   AF-A0A377F730-F1
#
_cell.length_a   1.000
_cell.length_b   1.000
_cell.length_c   1.000
_cell.angle_alpha   90.00
_cell.angle_beta   90.00
_cell.angle_gamma   90.00
#
_symmetry.space_group_name_H-M   'P 1'
#
loop_
_entity.id
_entity.type
_entity.pdbx_description
1 polymer ?
#
loop_
_entity_poly.entity_id
_entity_poly.type
_entity_poly.pdbx_seq_one_letter_code
_entity_poly.pdbx_strand_id
1 'polypeptide(L)'
;MPDQTQQFSFKVLTINIHKGFTAFNRRFILPELRDAVRTVSADIVCLQEVMGAHEVHPLHVENWPDTSHYEFLADTMWSDLPTVAMPYTGRASRQRRTVALSH
;
A
#
# COMPACT_ATOMS: atom_id res chain seq x y z
N MET A 1 -40.47 8.18 17.87
CA MET A 1 -39.02 8.49 18.00
C MET A 1 -38.37 8.02 16.71
N PRO A 2 -37.86 8.90 15.83
CA PRO A 2 -37.11 8.40 14.69
C PRO A 2 -35.80 7.81 15.19
N ASP A 3 -35.59 6.56 14.82
CA ASP A 3 -34.38 5.79 15.01
C ASP A 3 -33.19 6.58 14.48
N GLN A 4 -32.21 6.85 15.35
CA GLN A 4 -30.97 7.49 14.95
C GLN A 4 -30.19 6.46 14.15
N THR A 5 -30.36 6.44 12.82
CA THR A 5 -29.49 5.68 11.93
C THR A 5 -28.07 6.23 12.09
N GLN A 6 -27.31 5.59 12.97
CA GLN A 6 -25.93 5.97 13.23
C GLN A 6 -25.16 5.84 11.91
N GLN A 7 -24.82 6.98 11.33
CA GLN A 7 -24.25 7.04 10.01
C GLN A 7 -22.79 6.61 10.10
N PHE A 8 -22.52 5.35 9.75
CA PHE A 8 -21.17 4.82 9.65
C PHE A 8 -20.49 5.40 8.40
N SER A 9 -19.29 5.98 8.57
CA SER A 9 -18.46 6.47 7.47
C SER A 9 -17.21 5.62 7.38
N PHE A 10 -16.83 5.24 6.17
CA PHE A 10 -15.71 4.33 5.91
C PHE A 10 -14.96 4.77 4.66
N LYS A 11 -13.64 4.91 4.75
CA LYS A 11 -12.78 5.42 3.68
C LYS A 11 -11.89 4.32 3.12
N VAL A 12 -12.09 4.00 1.85
CA VAL A 12 -11.27 3.03 1.12
C VAL A 12 -10.42 3.76 0.09
N LEU A 13 -9.11 3.49 0.11
CA LEU A 13 -8.13 3.99 -0.84
C LEU A 13 -7.63 2.82 -1.70
N THR A 14 -7.68 2.95 -3.02
CA THR A 14 -7.10 1.99 -3.96
C THR A 14 -6.03 2.66 -4.79
N ILE A 15 -4.82 2.07 -4.82
CA ILE A 15 -3.68 2.61 -5.53
C ILE A 15 -2.94 1.48 -6.23
N ASN A 16 -2.74 1.64 -7.54
CA ASN A 16 -1.72 0.89 -8.25
C ASN A 16 -0.39 1.60 -8.07
N ILE A 17 0.53 0.99 -7.31
CA ILE A 17 1.81 1.63 -6.99
C ILE A 17 2.85 1.44 -8.09
N HIS A 18 2.53 0.66 -9.13
CA HIS A 18 3.41 0.35 -10.27
C HIS A 18 4.84 0.05 -9.83
N LYS A 19 5.00 -0.89 -8.88
CA LYS A 19 6.31 -1.26 -8.33
C LYS A 19 7.08 -0.09 -7.70
N GLY A 20 6.40 0.92 -7.20
CA GLY A 20 7.00 2.13 -6.63
C GLY A 20 7.47 3.16 -7.66
N PHE A 21 7.14 3.01 -8.94
CA PHE A 21 7.54 3.94 -9.99
C PHE A 21 6.36 4.77 -10.53
N THR A 22 6.65 5.96 -11.04
CA THR A 22 5.73 6.67 -11.92
C THR A 22 5.46 5.85 -13.19
N ALA A 23 4.39 6.18 -13.92
CA ALA A 23 4.12 5.60 -15.24
C ALA A 23 5.38 5.58 -16.12
N PHE A 24 5.53 4.49 -16.90
CA PHE A 24 6.69 4.22 -17.75
C PHE A 24 8.04 4.06 -17.01
N ASN A 25 8.03 3.71 -15.72
CA ASN A 25 9.24 3.47 -14.91
C ASN A 25 10.24 4.64 -14.85
N ARG A 26 9.76 5.89 -14.98
CA ARG A 26 10.64 7.07 -15.12
C ARG A 26 11.31 7.51 -13.83
N ARG A 27 10.61 7.41 -12.69
CA ARG A 27 11.10 7.84 -11.39
C ARG A 27 10.57 6.91 -10.30
N PHE A 28 11.44 6.56 -9.35
CA PHE A 28 11.05 5.89 -8.12
C PHE A 28 10.44 6.90 -7.14
N ILE A 29 9.23 6.62 -6.66
CA ILE A 29 8.41 7.55 -5.86
C ILE A 29 7.80 6.89 -4.61
N LEU A 30 8.29 5.72 -4.20
CA LEU A 30 7.71 4.98 -3.08
C LEU A 30 7.75 5.79 -1.75
N PRO A 31 8.83 6.54 -1.41
CA PRO A 31 8.83 7.41 -0.24
C PRO A 31 7.80 8.55 -0.33
N GLU A 32 7.68 9.22 -1.48
CA GLU A 32 6.70 10.29 -1.68
C GLU A 32 5.27 9.76 -1.64
N LEU A 33 5.06 8.55 -2.16
CA LEU A 33 3.76 7.87 -2.11
C LEU A 33 3.36 7.57 -0.67
N ARG A 34 4.31 7.13 0.18
CA ARG A 34 4.07 6.89 1.60
C ARG A 34 3.54 8.16 2.29
N ASP A 35 4.20 9.28 2.07
CA ASP A 35 3.81 10.56 2.65
C ASP A 35 2.42 10.98 2.17
N ALA A 36 2.14 10.82 0.87
CA ALA A 36 0.83 11.11 0.29
C ALA A 36 -0.28 10.23 0.88
N VAL A 37 -0.07 8.92 0.98
CA VAL A 37 -1.06 7.97 1.54
C VAL A 37 -1.39 8.32 2.98
N ARG A 38 -0.40 8.75 3.78
CA ARG A 38 -0.61 9.18 5.16
C ARG A 38 -1.60 10.34 5.29
N THR A 39 -1.60 11.26 4.32
CA THR A 39 -2.54 12.41 4.33
C THR A 39 -3.99 12.03 4.04
N VAL A 40 -4.24 10.85 3.47
CA VAL A 40 -5.58 10.43 3.09
C VAL A 40 -6.34 9.88 4.30
N SER A 41 -5.67 9.35 5.33
CA SER A 41 -6.31 8.77 6.52
C SER A 41 -7.43 7.78 6.15
N ALA A 42 -7.10 6.81 5.28
CA ALA A 42 -8.04 5.77 4.86
C ALA A 42 -8.10 4.64 5.90
N ASP A 43 -9.28 4.04 6.04
CA ASP A 43 -9.50 2.85 6.89
C ASP A 43 -8.96 1.58 6.23
N ILE A 44 -9.10 1.49 4.90
CA ILE A 44 -8.51 0.41 4.10
C ILE A 44 -7.69 1.01 2.97
N VAL A 45 -6.49 0.47 2.77
CA VAL A 45 -5.62 0.77 1.63
C VAL A 45 -5.39 -0.49 0.81
N CYS A 46 -5.89 -0.51 -0.43
CA CYS A 46 -5.68 -1.56 -1.41
C CYS A 46 -4.53 -1.18 -2.35
N LEU A 47 -3.42 -1.89 -2.29
CA LEU A 47 -2.23 -1.69 -3.12
C LEU A 47 -2.17 -2.71 -4.26
N GLN A 48 -1.88 -2.28 -5.49
CA GLN A 48 -1.63 -3.17 -6.64
C GLN A 48 -0.21 -3.03 -7.19
N GLU A 49 0.28 -4.09 -7.86
CA GLU A 49 1.64 -4.17 -8.40
C GLU A 49 2.73 -4.03 -7.32
N VAL A 50 2.45 -4.61 -6.16
CA VAL A 50 3.34 -4.63 -5.00
C VAL A 50 4.51 -5.58 -5.25
N MET A 51 5.72 -5.18 -4.85
CA MET A 51 6.90 -6.07 -4.88
C MET A 51 7.24 -6.58 -3.48
N GLY A 52 7.60 -7.87 -3.39
CA GLY A 52 8.11 -8.47 -2.16
C GLY A 52 9.60 -8.17 -1.95
N ALA A 53 10.06 -8.30 -0.71
CA ALA A 53 11.45 -8.01 -0.31
C ALA A 53 12.52 -8.80 -1.10
N HIS A 54 12.17 -9.99 -1.60
CA HIS A 54 13.09 -10.88 -2.33
C HIS A 54 12.92 -10.88 -3.85
N GLU A 55 12.05 -10.03 -4.42
CA GLU A 55 11.70 -10.11 -5.84
C GLU A 55 12.53 -9.20 -6.76
N VAL A 56 13.53 -8.53 -6.20
CA VAL A 56 14.29 -7.53 -6.94
C VAL A 56 15.76 -7.90 -6.76
N HIS A 57 16.39 -8.40 -7.84
CA HIS A 57 17.82 -8.13 -8.00
C HIS A 57 17.98 -6.64 -7.75
N PRO A 58 18.77 -6.18 -6.77
CA PRO A 58 18.82 -4.79 -6.37
C PRO A 58 19.02 -3.93 -7.63
N LEU A 59 17.91 -3.38 -8.12
CA LEU A 59 17.94 -2.29 -9.06
C LEU A 59 18.65 -1.23 -8.23
N HIS A 60 19.87 -0.85 -8.62
CA HIS A 60 20.71 0.10 -7.90
C HIS A 60 20.01 1.48 -7.89
N VAL A 61 18.94 1.58 -7.13
CA VAL A 61 18.00 2.69 -7.02
C VAL A 61 18.15 3.21 -5.61
N GLU A 62 18.47 4.49 -5.50
CA GLU A 62 18.58 5.19 -4.23
C GLU A 62 17.23 5.20 -3.50
N ASN A 63 17.24 5.08 -2.17
CA ASN A 63 16.05 5.04 -1.30
C ASN A 63 15.13 3.82 -1.47
N TRP A 64 15.66 2.73 -2.03
CA TRP A 64 14.96 1.46 -2.06
C TRP A 64 14.73 0.89 -0.64
N PRO A 65 13.55 0.36 -0.31
CA PRO A 65 13.28 -0.20 1.02
C PRO A 65 13.89 -1.60 1.21
N ASP A 66 14.38 -1.89 2.41
CA ASP A 66 14.83 -3.23 2.81
C ASP A 66 13.67 -4.21 3.06
N THR A 67 12.45 -3.67 3.27
CA THR A 67 11.22 -4.42 3.50
C THR A 67 10.41 -4.58 2.21
N SER A 68 9.32 -5.36 2.26
CA SER A 68 8.36 -5.33 1.16
C SER A 68 7.73 -3.95 1.00
N HIS A 69 7.20 -3.66 -0.20
CA HIS A 69 6.57 -2.36 -0.46
C HIS A 69 5.36 -2.08 0.44
N TYR A 70 4.59 -3.11 0.78
CA TYR A 70 3.42 -2.93 1.64
C TYR A 70 3.83 -2.66 3.09
N GLU A 71 4.86 -3.34 3.62
CA GLU A 71 5.42 -3.04 4.95
C GLU A 71 5.98 -1.61 5.00
N PHE A 72 6.73 -1.22 3.98
CA PHE A 72 7.31 0.12 3.90
C PHE A 72 6.23 1.22 3.90
N LEU A 73 5.15 1.00 3.15
CA LEU A 73 4.04 1.94 3.11
C LEU A 73 3.26 1.95 4.43
N ALA A 74 3.03 0.78 5.04
CA ALA A 74 2.24 0.61 6.24
C ALA A 74 2.86 1.18 7.52
N ASP A 75 4.19 1.17 7.62
CA ASP A 75 4.96 1.63 8.80
C ASP A 75 4.57 3.05 9.28
N THR A 76 4.05 3.88 8.38
CA THR A 76 3.64 5.26 8.70
C THR A 76 2.14 5.53 8.61
N MET A 77 1.32 4.51 8.30
CA MET A 77 -0.12 4.71 8.10
C MET A 77 -0.91 4.73 9.42
N TRP A 78 -0.54 3.88 10.39
CA TRP A 78 -1.27 3.73 11.65
C TRP A 78 -0.29 3.71 12.83
N SER A 79 -0.51 4.57 13.81
CA SER A 79 0.46 4.81 14.89
C SER A 79 0.43 3.78 16.03
N ASP A 80 -0.65 3.00 16.17
CA ASP A 80 -0.94 2.32 17.45
C ASP A 80 -1.29 0.83 17.32
N LEU A 81 -1.40 0.26 16.11
CA LEU A 81 -1.91 -1.11 15.91
C LEU A 81 -1.10 -1.89 14.85
N PRO A 82 -0.95 -3.22 15.02
CA PRO A 82 -0.25 -4.05 14.04
C PRO A 82 -1.00 -4.03 12.71
N THR A 83 -0.32 -3.62 11.65
CA THR A 83 -0.87 -3.68 10.29
C THR A 83 -1.25 -5.12 9.94
N VAL A 84 -2.52 -5.32 9.56
CA VAL A 84 -2.95 -6.59 8.98
C VAL A 84 -2.79 -6.52 7.46
N ALA A 85 -1.77 -7.20 6.94
CA ALA A 85 -1.61 -7.39 5.51
C ALA A 85 -2.37 -8.63 5.06
N MET A 86 -3.38 -8.44 4.20
CA MET A 86 -4.09 -9.55 3.56
C MET A 86 -3.59 -9.72 2.12
N PRO A 87 -2.61 -10.61 1.86
CA PRO A 87 -2.17 -10.89 0.50
C PRO A 87 -3.29 -11.60 -0.26
N TYR A 88 -3.75 -11.03 -1.37
CA TYR A 88 -4.65 -11.73 -2.27
C TYR A 88 -3.87 -12.77 -3.07
N THR A 89 -3.86 -14.03 -2.61
CA THR A 89 -3.27 -15.18 -3.30
C THR A 89 -4.22 -15.72 -4.38
N GLY A 90 -4.63 -14.89 -5.33
CA GLY A 90 -5.10 -15.37 -6.63
C GLY A 90 -3.90 -15.79 -7.48
N ARG A 91 -4.08 -16.55 -8.57
CA ARG A 91 -3.04 -16.79 -9.60
C ARG A 91 -2.67 -15.47 -10.32
N ALA A 92 -2.22 -14.47 -9.61
CA ALA A 92 -1.58 -13.29 -10.16
C ALA A 92 -0.15 -13.67 -10.51
N SER A 93 0.29 -13.32 -11.72
CA SER A 93 1.72 -13.38 -12.06
C SER A 93 2.51 -12.56 -11.03
N ARG A 94 3.80 -12.89 -10.85
CA ARG A 94 4.76 -12.18 -9.98
C ARG A 94 4.67 -10.65 -10.04
N GLN A 95 4.16 -10.13 -11.16
CA GLN A 95 4.08 -8.73 -11.51
C GLN A 95 2.76 -8.03 -11.11
N ARG A 96 1.76 -8.74 -10.58
CA ARG A 96 0.41 -8.22 -10.29
C ARG A 96 -0.07 -8.56 -8.88
N ARG A 97 0.80 -8.47 -7.88
CA ARG A 97 0.40 -8.70 -6.48
C ARG A 97 -0.50 -7.57 -5.98
N THR A 98 -1.55 -7.94 -5.28
CA THR A 98 -2.48 -7.02 -4.62
C THR A 98 -2.50 -7.30 -3.12
N VAL A 99 -2.43 -6.26 -2.31
CA VAL A 99 -2.46 -6.34 -0.84
C VAL A 99 -3.50 -5.35 -0.34
N ALA A 100 -4.36 -5.78 0.58
CA ALA A 100 -5.18 -4.87 1.38
C ALA A 100 -4.52 -4.69 2.76
N LEU A 101 -4.48 -3.44 3.21
CA LEU A 101 -4.00 -3.03 4.51
C LEU A 101 -5.18 -2.39 5.25
N SER A 102 -5.42 -2.83 6.49
CA SER A 102 -6.39 -2.22 7.40
C SER A 102 -5.83 -2.17 8.81
N HIS A 103 -6.45 -1.31 9.63
CA HIS A 103 -6.46 -1.48 11.09
C HIS A 103 -7.42 -2.60 11.49
#